data_AF-A0A6J4P9C6-F1
#
_entry.id   AF-A0A6J4P9C6-F1
#
_cell.length_a   1.000
_cell.length_b   1.000
_cell.length_c   1.000
_cell.angle_alpha   90.00
_cell.angle_beta   90.00
_cell.angle_gamma   90.00
#
_symmetry.space_group_name_H-M   'P 1'
#
loop_
_entity.id
_entity.type
_entity.pdbx_description
1 polymer ?
#
loop_
_entity_poly.entity_id
_entity_poly.type
_entity_poly.pdbx_seq_one_letter_code
_entity_poly.pdbx_strand_id
1 'polypeptide(L)'
;MAGTFHNPTPVRVGMKAKLIGRTYEVTGRLVVGMHEEGRRYDWQEFQLVAGDGSFLFLEFDEGRWRAMVPQTVARRMTPAEARTYRRGSRLTIDGRPGTVTEAASAVVQHVEGRFRSDVAPGDVSNYIDARVGTGELTVEWTEGGEVEYYRGQHLSRREIYNAFGLTDALRQVVQQEDRSEGLLRFAALAVVAGLAALLIWAMTGSTGRVIARGSVTLEAAGGGGSASAGGAGAGGGGAGGGGGNIVSPSGANIGMNLVTPPLPAAAASSAGQAGPFRLEAGTKNVFKKSGRARLRVSHDPG
;
A
#
# COMPACT_ATOMS: atom_id res chain seq x y z
N MET A 1 -1.96 23.31 -20.14
CA MET A 1 -0.69 22.55 -20.12
C MET A 1 -1.05 21.08 -20.23
N ALA A 2 -0.50 20.35 -21.21
CA ALA A 2 -0.66 18.90 -21.28
C ALA A 2 0.21 18.28 -20.18
N GLY A 3 -0.40 17.86 -19.08
CA GLY A 3 0.28 17.10 -18.04
C GLY A 3 0.77 15.77 -18.63
N THR A 4 2.01 15.40 -18.37
CA THR A 4 2.52 14.08 -18.75
C THR A 4 1.88 13.03 -17.86
N PHE A 5 1.01 12.18 -18.42
CA PHE A 5 0.33 11.10 -17.71
C PHE A 5 1.26 9.89 -17.48
N HIS A 6 2.32 10.11 -16.69
CA HIS A 6 3.34 9.12 -16.36
C HIS A 6 2.74 7.85 -15.75
N ASN A 7 3.26 6.69 -16.14
CA ASN A 7 2.90 5.40 -15.54
C ASN A 7 3.85 5.07 -14.38
N PRO A 8 3.43 5.18 -13.11
CA PRO A 8 4.28 4.88 -11.96
C PRO A 8 4.53 3.38 -11.76
N THR A 9 3.91 2.52 -12.56
CA THR A 9 4.01 1.06 -12.45
C THR A 9 4.89 0.49 -13.57
N PRO A 10 5.36 -0.76 -13.47
CA PRO A 10 5.99 -1.47 -14.60
C PRO A 10 4.98 -2.08 -15.59
N VAL A 11 3.66 -2.05 -15.32
CA VAL A 11 2.64 -2.70 -16.16
C VAL A 11 2.39 -1.87 -17.42
N ARG A 12 2.32 -2.52 -18.59
CA ARG A 12 2.14 -1.89 -19.91
C ARG A 12 1.07 -2.61 -20.74
N VAL A 13 0.46 -1.90 -21.67
CA VAL A 13 -0.42 -2.51 -22.69
C VAL A 13 0.34 -3.58 -23.47
N GLY A 14 -0.33 -4.69 -23.75
CA GLY A 14 0.23 -5.89 -24.40
C GLY A 14 0.92 -6.88 -23.46
N MET A 15 1.17 -6.52 -22.20
CA MET A 15 1.70 -7.46 -21.22
C MET A 15 0.68 -8.53 -20.85
N LYS A 16 1.16 -9.74 -20.56
CA LYS A 16 0.32 -10.85 -20.10
C LYS A 16 0.57 -11.13 -18.62
N ALA A 17 -0.47 -11.54 -17.90
CA ALA A 17 -0.38 -11.92 -16.51
C ALA A 17 -1.23 -13.14 -16.19
N LYS A 18 -0.76 -13.96 -15.24
CA LYS A 18 -1.58 -15.02 -14.62
C LYS A 18 -2.15 -14.52 -13.28
N LEU A 19 -3.41 -14.08 -13.29
CA LEU A 19 -4.11 -13.55 -12.12
C LEU A 19 -5.37 -14.37 -11.85
N ILE A 20 -5.67 -14.65 -10.57
CA ILE A 20 -6.92 -15.30 -10.15
C ILE A 20 -7.19 -16.60 -10.96
N GLY A 21 -6.13 -17.38 -11.18
CA GLY A 21 -6.20 -18.65 -11.91
C GLY A 21 -6.34 -18.55 -13.43
N ARG A 22 -6.37 -17.35 -14.03
CA ARG A 22 -6.53 -17.15 -15.48
C ARG A 22 -5.38 -16.34 -16.07
N THR A 23 -5.15 -16.52 -17.37
CA THR A 23 -4.19 -15.70 -18.13
C THR A 23 -4.94 -14.55 -18.80
N TYR A 24 -4.49 -13.34 -18.56
CA TYR A 24 -5.02 -12.11 -19.14
C TYR A 24 -3.95 -11.38 -19.94
N GLU A 25 -4.38 -10.54 -20.87
CA GLU A 25 -3.57 -9.53 -21.56
C GLU A 25 -4.06 -8.14 -21.18
N VAL A 26 -3.13 -7.21 -20.92
CA VAL A 26 -3.44 -5.79 -20.70
C VAL A 26 -3.80 -5.18 -22.03
N THR A 27 -5.09 -4.91 -22.21
CA THR A 27 -5.62 -4.36 -23.47
C THR A 27 -5.64 -2.84 -23.49
N GLY A 28 -5.78 -2.21 -22.33
CA GLY A 28 -5.82 -0.76 -22.20
C GLY A 28 -5.40 -0.27 -20.82
N ARG A 29 -5.08 1.01 -20.74
CA ARG A 29 -4.77 1.74 -19.50
C ARG A 29 -5.48 3.09 -19.46
N LEU A 30 -6.07 3.41 -18.33
CA LEU A 30 -6.64 4.71 -18.01
C LEU A 30 -5.77 5.41 -16.97
N VAL A 31 -5.72 6.74 -17.07
CA VAL A 31 -5.46 7.60 -15.92
C VAL A 31 -6.77 8.25 -15.57
N VAL A 32 -7.26 8.01 -14.37
CA VAL A 32 -8.52 8.54 -13.87
C VAL A 32 -8.19 9.48 -12.72
N GLY A 33 -8.91 10.58 -12.59
CA GLY A 33 -8.66 11.52 -11.52
C GLY A 33 -9.89 12.26 -11.04
N MET A 34 -9.81 12.74 -9.81
CA MET A 34 -10.84 13.53 -9.15
C MET A 34 -10.24 14.72 -8.42
N HIS A 35 -11.11 15.67 -8.08
CA HIS A 35 -10.75 16.78 -7.20
C HIS A 35 -11.59 16.69 -5.93
N GLU A 36 -10.92 16.63 -4.79
CA GLU A 36 -11.54 16.63 -3.48
C GLU A 36 -10.78 17.61 -2.57
N GLU A 37 -11.50 18.52 -1.91
CA GLU A 37 -10.92 19.53 -1.00
C GLU A 37 -9.80 20.37 -1.64
N GLY A 38 -9.94 20.72 -2.93
CA GLY A 38 -8.93 21.48 -3.67
C GLY A 38 -7.65 20.71 -3.99
N ARG A 39 -7.59 19.42 -3.66
CA ARG A 39 -6.50 18.51 -4.03
C ARG A 39 -6.94 17.64 -5.19
N ARG A 40 -6.00 17.40 -6.10
CA ARG A 40 -6.17 16.48 -7.23
C ARG A 40 -5.62 15.12 -6.84
N TYR A 41 -6.40 14.08 -7.10
CA TYR A 41 -6.00 12.69 -6.94
C TYR A 41 -6.10 12.02 -8.30
N ASP A 42 -5.09 11.25 -8.68
CA ASP A 42 -5.08 10.48 -9.90
C ASP A 42 -4.63 9.05 -9.59
N TRP A 43 -5.29 8.07 -10.20
CA TRP A 43 -4.92 6.66 -10.14
C TRP A 43 -4.85 6.06 -11.55
N GLN A 44 -4.33 4.84 -11.65
CA GLN A 44 -4.21 4.11 -12.90
C GLN A 44 -5.16 2.92 -12.89
N GLU A 45 -5.82 2.66 -14.00
CA GLU A 45 -6.59 1.44 -14.20
C GLU A 45 -6.12 0.73 -15.45
N PHE A 46 -5.95 -0.58 -15.38
CA PHE A 46 -5.54 -1.42 -16.49
C PHE A 46 -6.66 -2.40 -16.83
N GLN A 47 -7.17 -2.38 -18.06
CA GLN A 47 -8.13 -3.39 -18.50
C GLN A 47 -7.39 -4.65 -18.92
N LEU A 48 -7.65 -5.75 -18.21
CA LEU A 48 -7.09 -7.06 -18.48
C LEU A 48 -8.17 -7.97 -19.07
N VAL A 49 -7.90 -8.57 -20.24
CA VAL A 49 -8.86 -9.44 -20.96
C VAL A 49 -8.26 -10.83 -21.13
N ALA A 50 -9.03 -11.86 -20.77
CA ALA A 50 -8.66 -13.26 -20.96
C ALA A 50 -9.09 -13.77 -22.34
N GLY A 51 -8.55 -14.93 -22.74
CA GLY A 51 -8.86 -15.53 -24.05
C GLY A 51 -10.34 -15.91 -24.25
N ASP A 52 -11.11 -16.05 -23.18
CA ASP A 52 -12.56 -16.32 -23.21
C ASP A 52 -13.42 -15.02 -23.27
N GLY A 53 -12.78 -13.86 -23.32
CA GLY A 53 -13.45 -12.55 -23.32
C GLY A 53 -13.87 -12.06 -21.93
N SER A 54 -13.66 -12.85 -20.87
CA SER A 54 -13.77 -12.34 -19.50
C SER A 54 -12.71 -11.27 -19.26
N PHE A 55 -13.01 -10.30 -18.40
CA PHE A 55 -12.11 -9.20 -18.12
C PHE A 55 -12.15 -8.81 -16.65
N LEU A 56 -11.14 -8.05 -16.24
CA LEU A 56 -11.10 -7.34 -14.97
C LEU A 56 -10.38 -6.01 -15.15
N PHE A 57 -10.57 -5.09 -14.23
CA PHE A 57 -9.70 -3.94 -14.10
C PHE A 57 -8.68 -4.18 -12.99
N LEU A 58 -7.44 -3.80 -13.24
CA LEU A 58 -6.40 -3.75 -12.22
C LEU A 58 -6.13 -2.27 -11.93
N GLU A 59 -6.50 -1.84 -10.74
CA GLU A 59 -6.32 -0.48 -10.26
C GLU A 59 -5.00 -0.36 -9.48
N PHE A 60 -4.30 0.75 -9.69
CA PHE A 60 -3.15 1.16 -8.89
C PHE A 60 -3.38 2.56 -8.34
N ASP A 61 -3.53 2.63 -7.03
CA ASP A 61 -3.76 3.87 -6.29
C ASP A 61 -2.85 3.92 -5.05
N GLU A 62 -2.16 5.04 -4.86
CA GLU A 62 -1.24 5.29 -3.74
C GLU A 62 -0.29 4.13 -3.40
N GLY A 63 0.23 3.42 -4.41
CA GLY A 63 1.15 2.30 -4.20
C GLY A 63 0.50 0.95 -3.91
N ARG A 64 -0.84 0.90 -3.84
CA ARG A 64 -1.65 -0.30 -3.60
C ARG A 64 -2.27 -0.80 -4.91
N TRP A 65 -2.49 -2.10 -4.98
CA TRP A 65 -3.12 -2.74 -6.13
C TRP A 65 -4.45 -3.36 -5.74
N ARG A 66 -5.46 -3.17 -6.59
CA ARG A 66 -6.78 -3.75 -6.43
C ARG A 66 -7.25 -4.33 -7.76
N ALA A 67 -7.61 -5.62 -7.76
CA ALA A 67 -8.32 -6.21 -8.88
C ALA A 67 -9.82 -6.00 -8.70
N MET A 68 -10.47 -5.46 -9.72
CA MET A 68 -11.90 -5.21 -9.80
C MET A 68 -12.51 -6.22 -10.78
N VAL A 69 -13.11 -7.27 -10.24
CA VAL A 69 -13.67 -8.37 -11.03
C VAL A 69 -15.16 -8.13 -11.25
N PRO A 70 -15.64 -8.07 -12.50
CA PRO A 70 -17.06 -7.88 -12.80
C PRO A 70 -17.95 -8.89 -12.08
N GLN A 71 -19.07 -8.41 -11.55
CA GLN A 71 -20.07 -9.16 -10.82
C GLN A 71 -21.42 -9.01 -11.50
N THR A 72 -22.18 -10.11 -11.55
CA THR A 72 -23.61 -10.04 -11.83
C THR A 72 -24.36 -10.02 -10.51
N VAL A 73 -25.35 -9.12 -10.41
CA VAL A 73 -26.25 -9.01 -9.26
C VAL A 73 -27.67 -9.32 -9.69
N ALA A 74 -28.49 -9.81 -8.78
CA ALA A 74 -29.87 -10.22 -9.08
C ALA A 74 -30.77 -9.01 -9.39
N ARG A 75 -30.59 -7.91 -8.65
CA ARG A 75 -31.28 -6.63 -8.89
C ARG A 75 -30.25 -5.54 -9.17
N ARG A 76 -30.26 -5.01 -10.40
CA ARG A 76 -29.46 -3.84 -10.75
C ARG A 76 -30.13 -2.57 -10.24
N MET A 77 -29.32 -1.66 -9.74
CA MET A 77 -29.73 -0.30 -9.42
C MET A 77 -29.83 0.51 -10.69
N THR A 78 -30.65 1.55 -10.66
CA THR A 78 -30.58 2.62 -11.67
C THR A 78 -29.50 3.63 -11.27
N PRO A 79 -28.94 4.41 -12.20
CA PRO A 79 -28.09 5.55 -11.86
C PRO A 79 -28.72 6.53 -10.86
N ALA A 80 -30.05 6.72 -10.94
CA ALA A 80 -30.78 7.58 -10.01
C ALA A 80 -30.80 7.00 -8.58
N GLU A 81 -30.98 5.69 -8.44
CA GLU A 81 -30.87 5.00 -7.14
C GLU A 81 -29.44 5.10 -6.59
N ALA A 82 -28.42 4.83 -7.42
CA ALA A 82 -27.01 4.87 -7.01
C ALA A 82 -26.62 6.27 -6.47
N ARG A 83 -27.10 7.34 -7.09
CA ARG A 83 -26.86 8.71 -6.60
C ARG A 83 -27.44 9.05 -5.23
N THR A 84 -28.28 8.22 -4.65
CA THR A 84 -28.81 8.48 -3.31
C THR A 84 -27.81 8.10 -2.20
N TYR A 85 -26.82 7.27 -2.52
CA TYR A 85 -25.83 6.79 -1.55
C TYR A 85 -24.75 7.84 -1.25
N ARG A 86 -24.30 7.87 0.00
CA ARG A 86 -23.19 8.71 0.50
C ARG A 86 -22.28 7.85 1.39
N ARG A 87 -21.08 8.35 1.70
CA ARG A 87 -20.21 7.75 2.73
C ARG A 87 -21.02 7.51 4.01
N GLY A 88 -20.96 6.30 4.54
CA GLY A 88 -21.72 5.85 5.72
C GLY A 88 -23.12 5.30 5.44
N SER A 89 -23.67 5.45 4.22
CA SER A 89 -24.95 4.84 3.86
C SER A 89 -24.90 3.31 3.96
N ARG A 90 -26.01 2.69 4.39
CA ARG A 90 -26.19 1.23 4.31
C ARG A 90 -26.56 0.83 2.90
N LEU A 91 -25.86 -0.15 2.36
CA LEU A 91 -26.05 -0.72 1.03
C LEU A 91 -26.36 -2.21 1.17
N THR A 92 -27.32 -2.74 0.42
CA THR A 92 -27.58 -4.19 0.38
C THR A 92 -27.56 -4.66 -1.07
N ILE A 93 -26.69 -5.62 -1.38
CA ILE A 93 -26.56 -6.21 -2.71
C ILE A 93 -26.68 -7.73 -2.58
N ASP A 94 -27.68 -8.30 -3.27
CA ASP A 94 -28.02 -9.73 -3.20
C ASP A 94 -28.15 -10.25 -1.76
N GLY A 95 -28.85 -9.49 -0.91
CA GLY A 95 -29.08 -9.84 0.49
C GLY A 95 -27.85 -9.68 1.41
N ARG A 96 -26.70 -9.26 0.88
CA ARG A 96 -25.49 -9.01 1.68
C ARG A 96 -25.46 -7.54 2.12
N PRO A 97 -25.53 -7.25 3.43
CA PRO A 97 -25.42 -5.89 3.92
C PRO A 97 -23.98 -5.39 3.81
N GLY A 98 -23.85 -4.09 3.57
CA GLY A 98 -22.59 -3.37 3.53
C GLY A 98 -22.74 -1.90 3.88
N THR A 99 -21.60 -1.25 3.99
CA THR A 99 -21.52 0.18 4.31
C THR A 99 -20.70 0.87 3.23
N VAL A 100 -21.25 1.94 2.66
CA VAL A 100 -20.56 2.77 1.69
C VAL A 100 -19.37 3.45 2.37
N THR A 101 -18.18 3.19 1.87
CA THR A 101 -16.94 3.82 2.31
C THR A 101 -16.65 5.08 1.52
N GLU A 102 -17.11 5.16 0.26
CA GLU A 102 -16.90 6.31 -0.61
C GLU A 102 -18.01 6.41 -1.66
N ALA A 103 -18.37 7.62 -2.06
CA ALA A 103 -19.26 7.89 -3.18
C ALA A 103 -18.82 9.20 -3.83
N ALA A 104 -18.35 9.13 -5.08
CA ALA A 104 -17.75 10.27 -5.77
C ALA A 104 -17.86 10.13 -7.29
N SER A 105 -17.30 11.11 -8.00
CA SER A 105 -17.21 11.13 -9.46
C SER A 105 -15.76 11.34 -9.87
N ALA A 106 -15.33 10.61 -10.88
CA ALA A 106 -14.00 10.67 -11.44
C ALA A 106 -14.04 10.97 -12.93
N VAL A 107 -12.99 11.60 -13.43
CA VAL A 107 -12.87 12.01 -14.84
C VAL A 107 -11.68 11.29 -15.46
N VAL A 108 -11.91 10.64 -16.60
CA VAL A 108 -10.86 10.03 -17.40
C VAL A 108 -9.95 11.14 -17.93
N GLN A 109 -8.68 11.09 -17.52
CA GLN A 109 -7.67 12.06 -17.91
C GLN A 109 -6.90 11.61 -19.15
N HIS A 110 -6.68 10.31 -19.28
CA HIS A 110 -5.88 9.71 -20.34
C HIS A 110 -6.33 8.29 -20.65
N VAL A 111 -6.17 7.89 -21.91
CA VAL A 111 -6.52 6.57 -22.43
C VAL A 111 -5.37 6.07 -23.31
N GLU A 112 -4.95 4.84 -23.07
CA GLU A 112 -3.94 4.11 -23.84
C GLU A 112 -4.52 2.73 -24.20
N GLY A 113 -4.33 2.27 -25.44
CA GLY A 113 -4.78 0.93 -25.87
C GLY A 113 -6.26 0.85 -26.24
N ARG A 114 -6.87 -0.32 -26.00
CA ARG A 114 -8.26 -0.65 -26.35
C ARG A 114 -9.03 -1.11 -25.12
N PHE A 115 -10.29 -0.69 -25.05
CA PHE A 115 -11.22 -1.05 -24.00
C PHE A 115 -12.41 -1.82 -24.58
N ARG A 116 -13.15 -2.50 -23.70
CA ARG A 116 -14.36 -3.25 -24.08
C ARG A 116 -15.52 -2.31 -24.40
N SER A 117 -15.54 -1.18 -23.72
CA SER A 117 -16.41 -0.02 -23.95
C SER A 117 -15.62 1.09 -24.64
N ASP A 118 -16.33 1.99 -25.34
CA ASP A 118 -15.70 3.21 -25.81
C ASP A 118 -15.36 4.07 -24.57
N VAL A 119 -14.14 4.59 -24.48
CA VAL A 119 -13.73 5.47 -23.39
C VAL A 119 -12.81 6.54 -23.94
N ALA A 120 -13.04 7.78 -23.54
CA ALA A 120 -12.30 8.94 -24.01
C ALA A 120 -11.91 9.87 -22.84
N PRO A 121 -10.81 10.62 -22.98
CA PRO A 121 -10.51 11.70 -22.04
C PRO A 121 -11.69 12.68 -21.93
N GLY A 122 -12.04 13.02 -20.69
CA GLY A 122 -13.19 13.86 -20.34
C GLY A 122 -14.46 13.07 -19.99
N ASP A 123 -14.50 11.76 -20.23
CA ASP A 123 -15.60 10.92 -19.77
C ASP A 123 -15.65 10.91 -18.23
N VAL A 124 -16.87 10.94 -17.68
CA VAL A 124 -17.11 10.97 -16.23
C VAL A 124 -17.71 9.64 -15.81
N SER A 125 -17.06 8.98 -14.84
CA SER A 125 -17.61 7.82 -14.13
C SER A 125 -18.00 8.23 -12.73
N ASN A 126 -19.17 7.81 -12.28
CA ASN A 126 -19.58 7.92 -10.89
C ASN A 126 -19.41 6.56 -10.24
N TYR A 127 -18.97 6.53 -8.99
CA TYR A 127 -18.75 5.29 -8.28
C TYR A 127 -19.18 5.34 -6.82
N ILE A 128 -19.45 4.15 -6.28
CA ILE A 128 -19.63 3.87 -4.86
C ILE A 128 -18.70 2.73 -4.50
N ASP A 129 -17.80 2.97 -3.57
CA ASP A 129 -17.07 1.90 -2.90
C ASP A 129 -17.75 1.57 -1.58
N ALA A 130 -17.95 0.27 -1.33
CA ALA A 130 -18.59 -0.23 -0.13
C ALA A 130 -17.88 -1.45 0.43
N ARG A 131 -17.82 -1.54 1.75
CA ARG A 131 -17.42 -2.76 2.46
C ARG A 131 -18.63 -3.68 2.60
N VAL A 132 -18.55 -4.89 2.03
CA VAL A 132 -19.63 -5.89 2.05
C VAL A 132 -19.07 -7.21 2.60
N GLY A 133 -19.48 -7.58 3.82
CA GLY A 133 -18.87 -8.70 4.53
C GLY A 133 -17.38 -8.49 4.77
N THR A 134 -16.55 -9.44 4.34
CA THR A 134 -15.08 -9.36 4.42
C THR A 134 -14.43 -8.76 3.16
N GLY A 135 -15.23 -8.37 2.17
CA GLY A 135 -14.74 -7.88 0.87
C GLY A 135 -15.16 -6.44 0.56
N GLU A 136 -14.76 -6.00 -0.63
CA GLU A 136 -15.11 -4.70 -1.18
C GLU A 136 -15.97 -4.87 -2.43
N LEU A 137 -16.87 -3.92 -2.62
CA LEU A 137 -17.73 -3.79 -3.78
C LEU A 137 -17.58 -2.38 -4.31
N THR A 138 -17.32 -2.28 -5.61
CA THR A 138 -17.37 -1.02 -6.36
C THR A 138 -18.59 -1.07 -7.28
N VAL A 139 -19.40 -0.03 -7.26
CA VAL A 139 -20.56 0.15 -8.13
C VAL A 139 -20.31 1.37 -8.99
N GLU A 140 -20.25 1.22 -10.30
CA GLU A 140 -19.91 2.31 -11.24
C GLU A 140 -21.03 2.57 -12.24
N TRP A 141 -21.17 3.83 -12.65
CA TRP A 141 -22.12 4.20 -13.70
C TRP A 141 -21.78 5.53 -14.38
N THR A 142 -22.24 5.67 -15.62
CA THR A 142 -22.25 6.93 -16.37
C THR A 142 -23.65 7.55 -16.41
N GLU A 143 -23.73 8.84 -16.73
CA GLU A 143 -24.99 9.55 -16.95
C GLU A 143 -25.72 9.01 -18.19
N GLY A 144 -26.62 8.04 -17.99
CA GLY A 144 -27.38 7.37 -19.06
C GLY A 144 -26.87 5.98 -19.45
N GLY A 145 -25.85 5.47 -18.75
CA GLY A 145 -25.35 4.11 -18.88
C GLY A 145 -26.01 3.11 -17.92
N GLU A 146 -25.63 1.85 -18.09
CA GLU A 146 -25.94 0.80 -17.13
C GLU A 146 -25.06 0.92 -15.88
N VAL A 147 -25.57 0.41 -14.75
CA VAL A 147 -24.79 0.28 -13.52
C VAL A 147 -23.99 -1.02 -13.55
N GLU A 148 -22.69 -0.90 -13.35
CA GLU A 148 -21.73 -1.99 -13.28
C GLU A 148 -21.31 -2.27 -11.84
N TYR A 149 -20.96 -3.53 -11.57
CA TYR A 149 -20.63 -4.01 -10.23
C TYR A 149 -19.32 -4.76 -10.30
N TYR A 150 -18.41 -4.45 -9.39
CA TYR A 150 -17.10 -5.05 -9.31
C TYR A 150 -16.81 -5.52 -7.90
N ARG A 151 -16.28 -6.73 -7.78
CA ARG A 151 -15.72 -7.22 -6.52
C ARG A 151 -14.27 -6.79 -6.46
N GLY A 152 -13.93 -6.02 -5.43
CA GLY A 152 -12.56 -5.64 -5.14
C GLY A 152 -11.80 -6.77 -4.46
N GLN A 153 -10.58 -7.05 -4.95
CA GLN A 153 -9.60 -7.91 -4.30
C GLN A 153 -8.27 -7.16 -4.22
N HIS A 154 -7.82 -6.88 -3.00
CA HIS A 154 -6.48 -6.33 -2.76
C HIS A 154 -5.41 -7.34 -3.16
N LEU A 155 -4.42 -6.88 -3.90
CA LEU A 155 -3.28 -7.68 -4.34
C LEU A 155 -2.00 -7.01 -3.86
N SER A 156 -1.07 -7.80 -3.33
CA SER A 156 0.25 -7.31 -3.00
C SER A 156 1.05 -6.99 -4.26
N ARG A 157 2.00 -6.07 -4.14
CA ARG A 157 2.94 -5.74 -5.22
C ARG A 157 3.69 -7.00 -5.70
N ARG A 158 4.03 -7.89 -4.77
CA ARG A 158 4.65 -9.19 -5.05
C ARG A 158 3.78 -10.08 -5.93
N GLU A 159 2.49 -10.19 -5.62
CA GLU A 159 1.54 -10.98 -6.43
C GLU A 159 1.42 -10.42 -7.85
N ILE A 160 1.28 -9.11 -8.00
CA ILE A 160 1.22 -8.46 -9.33
C ILE A 160 2.51 -8.71 -10.11
N TYR A 161 3.67 -8.42 -9.53
CA TYR A 161 4.93 -8.52 -10.27
C TYR A 161 5.26 -9.96 -10.64
N ASN A 162 4.96 -10.91 -9.75
CA ASN A 162 5.07 -12.32 -10.07
C ASN A 162 4.09 -12.73 -11.18
N ALA A 163 2.83 -12.27 -11.13
CA ALA A 163 1.82 -12.59 -12.14
C ALA A 163 2.21 -12.11 -13.54
N PHE A 164 2.88 -10.97 -13.64
CA PHE A 164 3.40 -10.38 -14.89
C PHE A 164 4.80 -10.85 -15.29
N GLY A 165 5.46 -11.70 -14.49
CA GLY A 165 6.84 -12.14 -14.76
C GLY A 165 7.88 -11.01 -14.65
N LEU A 166 7.61 -9.97 -13.86
CA LEU A 166 8.46 -8.79 -13.69
C LEU A 166 9.57 -9.06 -12.67
N THR A 167 10.53 -9.93 -13.02
CA THR A 167 11.54 -10.46 -12.09
C THR A 167 12.42 -9.39 -11.44
N ASP A 168 12.82 -8.36 -12.18
CA ASP A 168 13.71 -7.31 -11.65
C ASP A 168 12.96 -6.39 -10.68
N ALA A 169 11.75 -5.98 -11.04
CA ALA A 169 10.88 -5.21 -10.15
C ALA A 169 10.52 -6.01 -8.90
N LEU A 170 10.23 -7.30 -9.05
CA LEU A 170 9.98 -8.22 -7.93
C LEU A 170 11.19 -8.30 -6.99
N ARG A 171 12.41 -8.43 -7.53
CA ARG A 171 13.64 -8.46 -6.74
C ARG A 171 13.82 -7.18 -5.93
N GLN A 172 13.54 -6.02 -6.53
CA GLN A 172 13.63 -4.73 -5.84
C GLN A 172 12.63 -4.64 -4.68
N VAL A 173 11.40 -5.13 -4.87
CA VAL A 173 10.37 -5.14 -3.81
C VAL A 173 10.80 -6.01 -2.65
N VAL A 174 11.23 -7.25 -2.92
CA VAL A 174 11.71 -8.17 -1.88
C VAL A 174 12.87 -7.54 -1.11
N GLN A 175 13.84 -6.93 -1.80
CA GLN A 175 14.96 -6.26 -1.14
C GLN A 175 14.53 -5.06 -0.29
N GLN A 176 13.51 -4.31 -0.70
CA GLN A 176 12.97 -3.20 0.10
C GLN A 176 12.27 -3.71 1.37
N GLU A 177 11.46 -4.76 1.25
CA GLU A 177 10.77 -5.41 2.37
C GLU A 177 11.78 -6.00 3.37
N ASP A 178 12.77 -6.76 2.90
CA ASP A 178 13.83 -7.35 3.74
C ASP A 178 14.62 -6.27 4.51
N ARG A 179 14.93 -5.14 3.86
CA ARG A 179 15.62 -4.02 4.51
C ARG A 179 14.77 -3.40 5.62
N SER A 180 13.46 -3.24 5.39
CA SER A 180 12.55 -2.67 6.38
C SER A 180 12.41 -3.58 7.61
N GLU A 181 12.32 -4.89 7.41
CA GLU A 181 12.32 -5.86 8.51
C GLU A 181 13.64 -5.87 9.26
N GLY A 182 14.76 -5.83 8.55
CA GLY A 182 16.10 -5.76 9.16
C GLY A 182 16.26 -4.54 10.06
N LEU A 183 15.80 -3.37 9.60
CA LEU A 183 15.82 -2.13 10.38
C LEU A 183 14.95 -2.23 11.63
N LEU A 184 13.73 -2.79 11.51
CA LEU A 184 12.84 -2.99 12.66
C LEU A 184 13.43 -3.94 13.69
N ARG A 185 14.03 -5.06 13.25
CA ARG A 185 14.73 -6.00 14.12
C ARG A 185 15.92 -5.35 14.83
N PHE A 186 16.70 -4.55 14.10
CA PHE A 186 17.82 -3.80 14.67
C PHE A 186 17.33 -2.77 15.71
N ALA A 187 16.28 -2.01 15.39
CA ALA A 187 15.69 -1.04 16.30
C ALA A 187 15.17 -1.72 17.58
N ALA A 188 14.49 -2.86 17.45
CA ALA A 188 14.03 -3.65 18.60
C ALA A 188 15.21 -4.14 19.46
N LEU A 189 16.29 -4.64 18.84
CA LEU A 189 17.50 -5.04 19.56
C LEU A 189 18.18 -3.86 20.26
N ALA A 190 18.25 -2.70 19.63
CA ALA A 190 18.81 -1.48 20.21
C ALA A 190 18.01 -1.02 21.44
N VAL A 191 16.68 -1.08 21.38
CA VAL A 191 15.79 -0.78 22.52
C VAL A 191 16.04 -1.76 23.66
N VAL A 192 16.09 -3.07 23.39
CA VAL A 192 16.35 -4.09 24.42
C VAL A 192 17.73 -3.89 25.05
N ALA A 193 18.77 -3.64 24.25
CA ALA A 193 20.11 -3.37 24.75
C ALA A 193 20.16 -2.09 25.60
N GLY A 194 19.47 -1.03 25.18
CA GLY A 194 19.35 0.21 25.95
C GLY A 194 18.67 0.01 27.30
N LEU A 195 17.56 -0.75 27.34
CA LEU A 195 16.87 -1.09 28.59
C LEU A 195 17.75 -1.95 29.51
N ALA A 196 18.49 -2.92 28.97
CA ALA A 196 19.43 -3.73 29.74
C ALA A 196 20.57 -2.88 30.34
N ALA A 197 21.14 -1.96 29.55
CA ALA A 197 22.16 -1.03 30.03
C ALA A 197 21.63 -0.11 31.13
N LEU A 198 20.39 0.39 30.99
CA LEU A 198 19.72 1.20 32.02
C LEU A 198 19.49 0.41 33.32
N LEU A 199 19.08 -0.85 33.22
CA LEU A 199 18.92 -1.73 34.38
C LEU A 199 20.26 -1.99 35.09
N ILE A 200 21.32 -2.28 34.33
CA ILE A 200 22.68 -2.46 34.89
C ILE A 200 23.14 -1.17 35.57
N TRP A 201 22.92 -0.01 34.95
CA TRP A 201 23.22 1.30 35.54
C TRP A 201 22.44 1.53 36.84
N ALA A 202 21.15 1.21 36.87
CA ALA A 202 20.33 1.34 38.09
C ALA A 202 20.81 0.41 39.22
N MET A 203 21.22 -0.83 38.90
CA MET A 203 21.73 -1.79 39.87
C MET A 203 23.14 -1.43 40.40
N THR A 204 23.98 -0.80 39.57
CA THR A 204 25.35 -0.40 39.95
C THR A 204 25.40 0.97 40.63
N GLY A 205 24.53 1.90 40.23
CA GLY A 205 24.45 3.26 40.77
C GLY A 205 23.80 3.38 42.15
N SER A 206 23.09 2.36 42.64
CA SER A 206 22.38 2.41 43.93
C SER A 206 23.25 2.09 45.15
N THR A 207 24.54 1.78 44.99
CA THR A 207 25.47 1.50 46.10
C THR A 207 26.30 2.70 46.53
N GLY A 208 25.99 3.90 46.03
CA GLY A 208 26.57 5.17 46.49
C GLY A 208 26.20 5.47 47.96
N ARG A 209 26.83 4.77 48.91
CA ARG A 209 26.89 5.17 50.32
C ARG A 209 27.57 6.53 50.35
N VAL A 210 26.81 7.58 50.65
CA VAL A 210 27.35 8.89 51.00
C VAL A 210 28.22 8.68 52.24
N ILE A 211 29.53 8.58 52.06
CA ILE A 211 30.47 8.69 53.17
C ILE A 211 30.44 10.17 53.55
N ALA A 212 29.67 10.50 54.59
CA ALA A 212 29.72 11.81 55.23
C ALA A 212 31.17 12.04 55.66
N ARG A 213 31.87 12.95 54.95
CA ARG A 213 33.22 13.37 55.31
C ARG A 213 33.17 13.94 56.72
N GLY A 214 33.99 13.35 57.60
CA GLY A 214 34.16 13.79 58.97
C GLY A 214 34.44 15.29 59.06
N SER A 215 33.83 15.91 60.06
CA SER A 215 34.12 17.27 60.49
C SER A 215 35.58 17.39 60.91
N VAL A 216 36.38 18.09 60.11
CA VAL A 216 37.69 18.58 60.53
C VAL A 216 37.46 19.88 61.26
N THR A 217 37.69 19.89 62.57
CA THR A 217 37.89 21.13 63.34
C THR A 217 39.24 21.73 62.95
N LEU A 218 39.22 22.84 62.23
CA LEU A 218 40.42 23.66 61.99
C LEU A 218 40.50 24.71 63.11
N GLU A 219 41.50 24.55 63.96
CA GLU A 219 41.95 25.56 64.92
C GLU A 219 42.75 26.64 64.17
N ALA A 220 42.46 27.90 64.52
CA ALA A 220 42.95 29.07 63.82
C ALA A 220 44.32 29.53 64.34
N ALA A 221 45.29 29.64 63.43
CA ALA A 221 46.39 30.61 63.45
C ALA A 221 46.98 30.58 62.04
N GLY A 222 47.19 31.66 61.29
CA GLY A 222 47.33 33.07 61.60
C GLY A 222 48.37 33.60 60.60
N GLY A 223 48.09 34.74 59.96
CA GLY A 223 49.12 35.57 59.34
C GLY A 223 49.37 35.41 57.84
N GLY A 224 48.82 36.36 57.08
CA GLY A 224 49.64 37.31 56.31
C GLY A 224 50.03 36.96 54.86
N GLY A 225 49.63 37.84 53.93
CA GLY A 225 50.54 38.26 52.86
C GLY A 225 50.09 38.07 51.40
N SER A 226 49.42 39.10 50.88
CA SER A 226 49.66 39.81 49.60
C SER A 226 49.82 39.07 48.25
N ALA A 227 48.89 39.44 47.34
CA ALA A 227 49.05 39.85 45.93
C ALA A 227 49.84 38.99 44.92
N SER A 228 49.21 38.66 43.78
CA SER A 228 49.37 39.38 42.50
C SER A 228 48.73 38.64 41.32
N ALA A 229 48.40 39.40 40.29
CA ALA A 229 47.67 39.03 39.09
C ALA A 229 48.56 38.54 37.94
N GLY A 230 47.92 37.95 36.91
CA GLY A 230 48.52 37.59 35.61
C GLY A 230 48.62 36.07 35.47
N GLY A 231 48.29 35.42 34.35
CA GLY A 231 47.96 35.87 33.01
C GLY A 231 47.66 34.62 32.16
N ALA A 232 47.12 34.85 30.97
CA ALA A 232 46.68 33.85 30.00
C ALA A 232 47.78 32.87 29.54
N GLY A 233 47.35 31.68 29.08
CA GLY A 233 48.22 30.75 28.36
C GLY A 233 47.42 29.62 27.70
N ALA A 234 47.33 29.68 26.37
CA ALA A 234 46.76 28.66 25.50
C ALA A 234 47.77 27.54 25.18
N GLY A 235 47.26 26.41 24.66
CA GLY A 235 48.02 25.29 24.08
C GLY A 235 47.66 23.97 24.78
N GLY A 236 47.35 22.87 24.12
CA GLY A 236 47.54 22.45 22.73
C GLY A 236 47.98 20.99 22.75
N GLY A 237 47.30 20.13 21.98
CA GLY A 237 47.84 18.88 21.42
C GLY A 237 48.12 17.70 22.38
N GLY A 238 47.66 16.50 21.98
CA GLY A 238 48.09 15.27 22.63
C GLY A 238 47.30 14.04 22.21
N ALA A 239 47.54 13.56 20.99
CA ALA A 239 47.16 12.22 20.54
C ALA A 239 47.96 11.17 21.33
N GLY A 240 47.30 10.09 21.73
CA GLY A 240 47.94 8.94 22.38
C GLY A 240 47.07 7.70 22.24
N GLY A 241 47.41 6.86 21.26
CA GLY A 241 46.79 5.56 21.04
C GLY A 241 47.31 4.48 21.98
N GLY A 242 46.45 3.53 22.28
CA GLY A 242 46.76 2.19 22.76
C GLY A 242 45.54 1.33 22.41
N GLY A 243 45.62 0.31 21.56
CA GLY A 243 46.66 -0.70 21.48
C GLY A 243 46.28 -1.89 22.36
N GLY A 244 45.12 -2.50 22.11
CA GLY A 244 44.63 -3.67 22.83
C GLY A 244 44.32 -4.80 21.87
N ASN A 245 45.33 -5.63 21.58
CA ASN A 245 45.13 -6.95 20.99
C ASN A 245 44.57 -7.89 22.07
N ILE A 246 43.39 -8.46 21.82
CA ILE A 246 42.95 -9.67 22.51
C ILE A 246 42.89 -10.77 21.45
N VAL A 247 43.71 -11.78 21.70
CA VAL A 247 43.78 -13.04 20.97
C VAL A 247 43.02 -14.10 21.76
N SER A 248 42.39 -15.02 21.01
CA SER A 248 41.91 -16.38 21.38
C SER A 248 40.48 -16.56 21.94
N PRO A 249 39.85 -17.75 21.81
CA PRO A 249 40.19 -18.93 20.99
C PRO A 249 39.01 -19.53 20.18
N SER A 250 39.36 -20.59 19.46
CA SER A 250 38.54 -21.55 18.74
C SER A 250 37.27 -22.08 19.45
N GLY A 251 36.27 -22.41 18.63
CA GLY A 251 35.67 -23.75 18.61
C GLY A 251 34.41 -23.97 19.46
N ALA A 252 33.27 -24.09 18.79
CA ALA A 252 32.22 -25.06 19.14
C ALA A 252 31.24 -25.22 17.97
N ASN A 253 31.39 -26.33 17.25
CA ASN A 253 30.32 -26.93 16.47
C ASN A 253 29.28 -27.49 17.45
N ILE A 254 28.03 -27.03 17.36
CA ILE A 254 26.89 -27.73 17.95
C ILE A 254 25.84 -27.88 16.85
N GLY A 255 25.79 -29.07 16.28
CA GLY A 255 24.63 -29.53 15.53
C GLY A 255 23.46 -29.73 16.49
N MET A 256 22.35 -29.05 16.22
CA MET A 256 21.06 -29.41 16.79
C MET A 256 20.20 -30.06 15.71
N ASN A 257 20.07 -31.38 15.85
CA ASN A 257 18.92 -32.15 15.37
C ASN A 257 17.66 -31.56 16.01
N LEU A 258 16.75 -31.03 15.19
CA LEU A 258 15.37 -30.79 15.61
C LEU A 258 14.47 -31.81 14.92
N VAL A 259 14.01 -32.73 15.77
CA VAL A 259 12.97 -33.72 15.55
C VAL A 259 11.69 -33.01 15.12
N THR A 260 11.20 -33.34 13.93
CA THR A 260 9.87 -32.95 13.44
C THR A 260 8.77 -33.73 14.19
N PRO A 261 7.76 -33.07 14.77
CA PRO A 261 6.55 -33.76 15.21
C PRO A 261 5.67 -34.16 14.01
N PRO A 262 4.91 -35.28 14.11
CA PRO A 262 4.06 -35.75 13.03
C PRO A 262 2.82 -34.87 12.82
N LEU A 263 2.45 -34.72 11.55
CA LEU A 263 1.22 -34.08 11.06
C LEU A 263 -0.03 -34.77 11.64
N PRO A 264 -1.06 -34.03 12.09
CA PRO A 264 -2.37 -34.62 12.33
C PRO A 264 -3.05 -34.98 11.01
N ALA A 265 -3.63 -36.18 11.01
CA ALA A 265 -4.29 -36.84 9.90
C ALA A 265 -5.49 -36.06 9.35
N ALA A 266 -5.67 -36.21 8.04
CA ALA A 266 -6.80 -35.71 7.26
C ALA A 266 -8.14 -36.24 7.80
N ALA A 267 -9.05 -35.33 8.13
CA ALA A 267 -10.47 -35.63 8.30
C ALA A 267 -11.19 -35.37 6.96
N ALA A 268 -11.89 -36.39 6.50
CA ALA A 268 -12.54 -36.48 5.21
C ALA A 268 -13.67 -35.45 5.02
N SER A 269 -13.69 -34.90 3.82
CA SER A 269 -14.75 -34.10 3.22
C SER A 269 -16.04 -34.93 3.06
N SER A 270 -17.16 -34.42 3.56
CA SER A 270 -18.49 -34.79 3.07
C SER A 270 -18.90 -33.85 1.94
N ALA A 271 -19.33 -34.47 0.84
CA ALA A 271 -19.66 -33.85 -0.42
C ALA A 271 -20.98 -33.06 -0.35
N GLY A 272 -20.91 -31.77 -0.71
CA GLY A 272 -22.05 -30.95 -1.11
C GLY A 272 -21.95 -30.67 -2.61
N GLN A 273 -22.81 -31.32 -3.38
CA GLN A 273 -22.87 -31.29 -4.83
C GLN A 273 -23.23 -29.89 -5.34
N ALA A 274 -22.25 -29.14 -5.86
CA ALA A 274 -22.48 -27.90 -6.60
C ALA A 274 -22.42 -28.21 -8.11
N GLY A 275 -23.56 -28.08 -8.80
CA GLY A 275 -23.67 -28.30 -10.24
C GLY A 275 -22.85 -27.30 -11.06
N PRO A 276 -22.64 -27.57 -12.37
CA PRO A 276 -21.78 -26.76 -13.22
C PRO A 276 -22.37 -25.36 -13.43
N PHE A 277 -21.63 -24.34 -13.00
CA PHE A 277 -21.92 -22.93 -13.28
C PHE A 277 -21.71 -22.67 -14.79
N ARG A 278 -22.81 -22.40 -15.50
CA ARG A 278 -22.81 -21.97 -16.90
C ARG A 278 -22.65 -20.45 -16.94
N LEU A 279 -21.52 -19.98 -17.43
CA LEU A 279 -21.32 -18.57 -17.78
C LEU A 279 -22.07 -18.30 -19.09
N GLU A 280 -23.21 -17.61 -19.02
CA GLU A 280 -23.82 -17.05 -20.22
C GLU A 280 -23.10 -15.74 -20.59
N ALA A 281 -22.38 -15.78 -21.71
CA ALA A 281 -21.80 -14.61 -22.35
C ALA A 281 -22.92 -13.73 -22.92
N GLY A 282 -23.36 -12.76 -22.13
CA GLY A 282 -24.50 -11.89 -22.46
C GLY A 282 -24.29 -10.42 -22.09
N THR A 283 -23.12 -9.84 -22.34
CA THR A 283 -22.92 -8.40 -22.20
C THR A 283 -23.07 -7.71 -23.56
N LYS A 284 -24.31 -7.33 -23.89
CA LYS A 284 -24.63 -6.45 -25.02
C LYS A 284 -24.00 -5.08 -24.80
N ASN A 285 -23.37 -4.54 -25.84
CA ASN A 285 -22.64 -3.28 -25.85
C ASN A 285 -23.55 -2.09 -25.48
N VAL A 286 -23.13 -1.33 -24.47
CA VAL A 286 -23.78 -0.09 -24.02
C VAL A 286 -22.85 1.08 -24.33
N PHE A 287 -22.72 1.39 -25.61
CA PHE A 287 -22.29 2.72 -26.06
C PHE A 287 -23.22 3.13 -27.20
N LYS A 288 -24.43 3.56 -26.84
CA LYS A 288 -25.23 4.40 -27.73
C LYS A 288 -24.65 5.81 -27.63
N LYS A 289 -23.99 6.24 -28.70
CA LYS A 289 -23.55 7.64 -28.92
C LYS A 289 -24.60 8.62 -28.42
N SER A 290 -24.30 9.35 -27.34
CA SER A 290 -24.94 10.63 -27.10
C SER A 290 -24.52 11.57 -28.24
N GLY A 291 -25.52 12.13 -28.92
CA GLY A 291 -25.30 12.99 -30.09
C GLY A 291 -24.48 14.22 -29.71
N ARG A 292 -23.31 14.39 -30.33
CA ARG A 292 -22.61 15.68 -30.34
C ARG A 292 -23.52 16.71 -30.99
N ALA A 293 -24.10 17.60 -30.18
CA ALA A 293 -24.64 18.86 -30.66
C ALA A 293 -23.47 19.67 -31.24
N ARG A 294 -23.42 19.82 -32.56
CA ARG A 294 -22.51 20.76 -33.22
C ARG A 294 -23.02 22.17 -32.92
N LEU A 295 -22.28 22.92 -32.11
CA LEU A 295 -22.44 24.36 -32.02
C LEU A 295 -22.07 24.95 -33.38
N ARG A 296 -23.05 25.37 -34.19
CA ARG A 296 -22.81 26.23 -35.36
C ARG A 296 -22.56 27.63 -34.83
N VAL A 297 -21.32 28.10 -34.91
CA VAL A 297 -21.02 29.53 -34.85
C VAL A 297 -21.35 30.08 -36.24
N SER A 298 -22.47 30.79 -36.37
CA SER A 298 -22.72 31.65 -37.53
C SER A 298 -21.86 32.90 -37.40
N HIS A 299 -20.94 33.11 -38.32
CA HIS A 299 -20.45 34.45 -38.60
C HIS A 299 -21.50 35.13 -39.47
N ASP A 300 -22.07 36.21 -38.95
CA ASP A 300 -22.88 37.16 -39.69
C ASP A 300 -21.91 38.19 -40.31
N PRO A 301 -21.90 38.41 -41.63
CA PRO A 301 -21.17 39.51 -42.23
C PRO A 301 -22.10 40.73 -42.35
N GLY A 302 -21.89 41.70 -41.46
CA GLY A 302 -22.52 43.02 -41.50
C GLY A 302 -21.59 44.04 -40.85
#